data_AF-A0A971E512-F1
#
_entry.id   AF-A0A971E512-F1
#
_cell.length_a   1.000
_cell.length_b   1.000
_cell.length_c   1.000
_cell.angle_alpha   90.00
_cell.angle_beta   90.00
_cell.angle_gamma   90.00
#
_symmetry.space_group_name_H-M   'P 1'
#
loop_
_entity.id
_entity.type
_entity.pdbx_description
1 polymer ?
#
loop_
_entity_poly.entity_id
_entity_poly.type
_entity_poly.pdbx_seq_one_letter_code
_entity_poly.pdbx_strand_id
1 'polypeptide(L)'
;MSKTSEQKEEVAKFLNFWVNSVDANLILQGERGVPIMRHVREALAEGLSAPEQTIYQYLTDLGREAATQIVLDSPVQTQIRDVYIRLAEEVVFDKITPEQAAKQFRVEAEDILNRYSP
;
A
#
# COMPACT_ATOMS: atom_id res chain seq x y z
N MET A 1 3.12 0.65 15.57
CA MET A 1 3.32 0.53 17.04
C MET A 1 2.16 1.21 17.75
N SER A 2 1.46 0.52 18.65
CA SER A 2 0.34 1.12 19.41
C SER A 2 0.84 2.29 20.27
N LYS A 3 0.04 3.36 20.38
CA LYS A 3 0.34 4.51 21.24
C LYS A 3 0.46 4.11 22.72
N THR A 4 -0.31 3.11 23.14
CA THR A 4 -0.43 2.63 24.52
C THR A 4 0.46 1.43 24.85
N SER A 5 1.33 1.00 23.93
CA SER A 5 2.25 -0.11 24.23
C SER A 5 3.25 0.30 25.31
N GLU A 6 3.43 -0.55 26.32
CA GLU A 6 4.47 -0.40 27.34
C GLU A 6 5.83 -0.96 26.87
N GLN A 7 5.84 -1.74 25.78
CA GLN A 7 7.02 -2.48 25.27
C GLN A 7 7.57 -1.85 23.98
N LYS A 8 7.54 -0.52 23.87
CA LYS A 8 7.90 0.19 22.62
C LYS A 8 9.32 -0.10 22.14
N GLU A 9 10.27 -0.23 23.07
CA GLU A 9 11.67 -0.52 22.74
C GLU A 9 11.83 -1.93 22.14
N GLU A 10 11.24 -2.94 22.78
CA GLU A 10 11.29 -4.33 22.29
C GLU A 10 10.56 -4.48 20.95
N VAL A 11 9.44 -3.77 20.76
CA VAL A 11 8.76 -3.71 19.46
C VAL A 11 9.67 -3.10 18.39
N ALA A 12 10.41 -2.03 18.70
CA ALA A 12 11.36 -1.44 17.76
C ALA A 12 12.51 -2.39 17.42
N LYS A 13 13.05 -3.11 18.41
CA LYS A 13 14.09 -4.14 18.19
C LYS A 13 13.58 -5.26 17.29
N PHE A 14 12.36 -5.74 17.53
CA PHE A 14 11.74 -6.76 16.69
C PHE A 14 11.54 -6.28 15.26
N LEU A 15 10.98 -5.08 15.06
CA LEU A 15 10.81 -4.51 13.72
C LEU A 15 12.16 -4.35 13.00
N ASN A 16 13.19 -3.90 13.72
CA ASN A 16 14.54 -3.79 13.18
C ASN A 16 15.08 -5.16 12.75
N PHE A 17 14.98 -6.19 13.60
CA PHE A 17 15.35 -7.55 13.24
C PHE A 17 14.60 -8.01 11.99
N TRP A 18 13.28 -7.84 11.98
CA TRP A 18 12.40 -8.28 10.91
C TRP A 18 12.74 -7.64 9.55
N VAL A 19 13.04 -6.34 9.50
CA VAL A 19 13.32 -5.65 8.21
C VAL A 19 14.81 -5.58 7.82
N ASN A 20 15.73 -5.66 8.78
CA ASN A 20 17.17 -5.47 8.52
C ASN A 20 18.00 -6.75 8.60
N SER A 21 17.53 -7.81 9.27
CA SER A 21 18.29 -9.07 9.36
C SER A 21 18.20 -9.86 8.07
N VAL A 22 19.35 -10.21 7.51
CA VAL A 22 19.44 -11.12 6.36
C VAL A 22 18.93 -12.51 6.75
N ASP A 23 19.34 -13.04 7.90
CA ASP A 23 18.91 -14.36 8.38
C ASP A 23 17.39 -14.46 8.52
N ALA A 24 16.75 -13.42 9.08
CA ALA A 24 15.30 -13.36 9.15
C ALA A 24 14.66 -13.37 7.77
N ASN A 25 15.21 -12.60 6.83
CA ASN A 25 14.64 -12.46 5.49
C ASN A 25 14.92 -13.65 4.58
N LEU A 26 15.97 -14.43 4.82
CA LEU A 26 16.20 -15.72 4.15
C LEU A 26 15.09 -16.73 4.49
N ILE A 27 14.46 -16.60 5.67
CA ILE A 27 13.28 -17.38 6.05
C ILE A 27 12.00 -16.78 5.44
N LEU A 28 11.84 -15.46 5.48
CA LEU A 28 10.61 -14.78 5.01
C LEU A 28 10.50 -14.69 3.48
N GLN A 29 11.63 -14.80 2.77
CA GLN A 29 11.75 -14.88 1.32
C GLN A 29 10.96 -13.81 0.53
N GLY A 30 10.80 -12.60 1.09
CA GLY A 30 10.06 -11.53 0.41
C GLY A 30 8.56 -11.79 0.23
N GLU A 31 7.95 -12.66 1.05
CA GLU A 31 6.51 -13.01 0.97
C GLU A 31 5.57 -11.80 1.16
N ARG A 32 6.07 -10.70 1.75
CA ARG A 32 5.35 -9.43 1.93
C ARG A 32 5.79 -8.34 0.94
N GLY A 33 6.28 -8.78 -0.22
CA GLY A 33 6.83 -7.93 -1.25
C GLY A 33 8.35 -7.78 -1.15
N VAL A 34 8.89 -7.06 -2.13
CA VAL A 34 10.33 -6.86 -2.27
C VAL A 34 10.88 -6.05 -1.09
N PRO A 35 11.87 -6.56 -0.34
CA PRO A 35 12.42 -5.85 0.83
C PRO A 35 12.90 -4.44 0.49
N ILE A 36 12.66 -3.50 1.40
CA ILE A 36 13.05 -2.09 1.22
C ILE A 36 14.58 -1.94 1.33
N MET A 37 15.17 -2.71 2.24
CA MET A 37 16.60 -2.64 2.55
C MET A 37 17.42 -3.29 1.45
N ARG A 38 18.31 -2.49 0.83
CA ARG A 38 19.13 -2.93 -0.31
C ARG A 38 19.95 -4.17 0.01
N HIS A 39 20.62 -4.21 1.16
CA HIS A 39 21.46 -5.35 1.54
C HIS A 39 20.67 -6.64 1.73
N VAL A 40 19.42 -6.55 2.20
CA VAL A 40 18.52 -7.71 2.30
C VAL A 40 18.12 -8.19 0.90
N ARG A 41 17.75 -7.28 -0.01
CA ARG A 41 17.42 -7.67 -1.39
C ARG A 41 18.58 -8.35 -2.11
N GLU A 42 19.77 -7.79 -1.97
CA GLU A 42 20.99 -8.33 -2.56
C GLU A 42 21.25 -9.75 -2.05
N ALA A 43 21.07 -10.01 -0.75
CA ALA A 43 21.23 -11.34 -0.18
C ALA A 43 20.16 -12.35 -0.65
N LEU A 44 18.91 -11.90 -0.89
CA LEU A 44 17.85 -12.77 -1.40
C LEU A 44 17.98 -13.07 -2.90
N ALA A 45 18.63 -12.18 -3.67
CA ALA A 45 18.71 -12.27 -5.12
C ALA A 45 19.27 -13.61 -5.63
N GLU A 46 20.19 -14.23 -4.88
CA GLU A 46 20.81 -15.52 -5.22
C GLU A 46 19.81 -16.69 -5.23
N GLY A 47 18.75 -16.60 -4.42
CA GLY A 47 17.76 -17.66 -4.26
C GLY A 47 16.48 -17.47 -5.07
N LEU A 48 16.35 -16.36 -5.81
CA LEU A 48 15.11 -16.03 -6.53
C LEU A 48 14.92 -16.88 -7.78
N SER A 49 13.71 -17.38 -7.97
CA SER A 49 13.23 -17.93 -9.23
C SER A 49 13.15 -16.85 -10.32
N ALA A 50 13.10 -17.25 -11.59
CA ALA A 50 13.04 -16.31 -12.72
C ALA A 50 11.84 -15.32 -12.64
N PRO A 51 10.62 -15.73 -12.24
CA PRO A 51 9.52 -14.79 -12.01
C PRO A 51 9.82 -13.78 -10.89
N GLU A 52 10.42 -14.21 -9.79
CA GLU A 52 10.74 -13.33 -8.67
C GLU A 52 11.82 -12.32 -9.05
N GLN A 53 12.85 -12.74 -9.80
CA GLN A 53 13.85 -11.82 -10.36
C GLN A 53 13.20 -10.73 -11.21
N THR A 54 12.20 -11.08 -12.01
CA THR A 54 11.45 -10.12 -12.82
C THR A 54 10.71 -9.10 -11.94
N ILE A 55 10.05 -9.54 -10.87
CA ILE A 55 9.36 -8.67 -9.91
C ILE A 55 10.35 -7.72 -9.22
N TYR A 56 11.47 -8.25 -8.75
CA TYR A 56 12.53 -7.49 -8.06
C TYR A 56 13.14 -6.42 -8.97
N GLN A 57 13.43 -6.79 -10.23
CA GLN A 57 13.98 -5.87 -11.22
C GLN A 57 12.98 -4.75 -11.54
N TYR A 58 11.71 -5.10 -11.80
CA TYR A 58 10.66 -4.11 -12.08
C TYR A 58 10.54 -3.06 -10.98
N LEU A 59 10.50 -3.47 -9.71
CA LEU A 59 10.40 -2.53 -8.58
C LEU A 59 11.66 -1.70 -8.38
N THR A 60 12.84 -2.27 -8.67
CA THR A 60 14.11 -1.52 -8.64
C THR A 60 14.13 -0.42 -9.69
N ASP A 61 13.61 -0.71 -10.88
CA ASP A 61 13.55 0.25 -11.98
C ASP A 61 12.52 1.34 -11.72
N LEU A 62 11.32 0.96 -11.23
CA LEU A 62 10.24 1.89 -10.90
C LEU A 62 10.65 2.89 -9.81
N GLY A 63 11.50 2.49 -8.86
CA GLY A 63 11.99 3.38 -7.80
C GLY A 63 12.69 4.65 -8.32
N ARG A 64 13.21 4.64 -9.55
CA ARG A 64 13.81 5.83 -10.19
C ARG A 64 12.79 6.83 -10.71
N GLU A 65 11.57 6.38 -11.00
CA GLU A 65 10.49 7.18 -11.58
C GLU A 65 9.33 7.40 -10.60
N ALA A 66 9.35 6.72 -9.46
CA ALA A 66 8.30 6.78 -8.46
C ALA A 66 8.13 8.19 -7.89
N ALA A 67 6.87 8.61 -7.74
CA ALA A 67 6.53 9.86 -7.07
C ALA A 67 7.08 9.85 -5.63
N THR A 68 7.79 10.90 -5.25
CA THR A 68 8.35 11.07 -3.90
C THR A 68 7.35 11.67 -2.91
N GLN A 69 6.20 12.16 -3.41
CA GLN A 69 5.17 12.73 -2.58
C GLN A 69 4.40 11.63 -1.86
N ILE A 70 4.50 11.64 -0.53
CA ILE A 70 3.68 10.79 0.34
C ILE A 70 2.31 11.47 0.45
N VAL A 71 1.31 10.92 -0.24
CA VAL A 71 -0.09 11.29 -0.02
C VAL A 71 -0.59 10.44 1.14
N LEU A 72 -0.87 11.08 2.28
CA LEU A 72 -1.56 10.40 3.37
C LEU A 72 -3.02 10.23 2.98
N ASP A 73 -3.52 9.02 3.13
CA ASP A 73 -4.93 8.74 2.94
C ASP A 73 -5.76 9.54 3.95
N SER A 74 -6.85 10.12 3.45
CA SER A 74 -7.83 10.81 4.30
C SER A 74 -8.40 9.83 5.34
N PRO A 75 -8.70 10.25 6.58
CA PRO A 75 -9.37 9.40 7.57
C PRO A 75 -10.71 8.82 7.09
N VAL A 76 -11.30 9.42 6.05
CA VAL A 76 -12.56 8.99 5.41
C VAL A 76 -12.38 8.24 4.10
N GLN A 77 -11.16 7.82 3.76
CA GLN A 77 -10.87 7.12 2.51
C GLN A 77 -11.77 5.89 2.33
N THR A 78 -12.03 5.12 3.39
CA THR A 78 -12.89 3.94 3.33
C THR A 78 -14.29 4.29 2.85
N GLN A 79 -14.91 5.33 3.42
CA GLN A 79 -16.26 5.77 3.02
C GLN A 79 -16.29 6.24 1.57
N ILE A 80 -15.28 6.98 1.13
CA ILE A 80 -15.16 7.42 -0.26
C ILE A 80 -14.98 6.21 -1.20
N ARG A 81 -14.20 5.22 -0.79
CA ARG A 81 -13.99 3.97 -1.53
C ARG A 81 -15.29 3.18 -1.67
N ASP A 82 -16.12 3.13 -0.64
CA ASP A 82 -17.42 2.44 -0.69
C ASP A 82 -18.37 3.10 -1.70
N VAL A 83 -18.40 4.44 -1.75
CA VAL A 83 -19.14 5.19 -2.78
C VAL A 83 -18.60 4.87 -4.17
N TYR A 84 -17.27 4.87 -4.35
CA TYR A 84 -16.65 4.52 -5.64
C TYR A 84 -17.05 3.11 -6.10
N ILE A 85 -16.95 2.11 -5.23
CA ILE A 85 -17.28 0.72 -5.56
C ILE A 85 -18.75 0.59 -5.97
N ARG A 86 -19.66 1.15 -5.18
CA ARG A 86 -21.10 1.10 -5.48
C ARG A 86 -21.42 1.71 -6.84
N LEU A 87 -20.88 2.90 -7.13
CA LEU A 87 -21.12 3.57 -8.42
C LEU A 87 -20.44 2.85 -9.58
N ALA A 88 -19.26 2.27 -9.38
CA ALA A 88 -18.59 1.46 -10.38
C ALA A 88 -19.41 0.21 -10.71
N GLU A 89 -19.99 -0.45 -9.71
CA GLU A 89 -20.91 -1.58 -9.92
C GLU A 89 -22.16 -1.15 -10.69
N GLU A 90 -22.77 0.00 -10.36
CA GLU A 90 -23.92 0.51 -11.11
C GLU A 90 -23.61 0.77 -12.59
N VAL A 91 -22.39 1.24 -12.91
CA VAL A 91 -21.91 1.38 -14.28
C VAL A 91 -21.69 0.01 -14.94
N VAL A 92 -21.03 -0.93 -14.27
CA VAL A 92 -20.77 -2.28 -14.79
C VAL A 92 -22.07 -3.06 -15.08
N PHE A 93 -23.14 -2.79 -14.32
CA PHE A 93 -24.45 -3.38 -14.53
C PHE A 93 -25.37 -2.53 -15.42
N ASP A 94 -24.83 -1.56 -16.16
CA ASP A 94 -25.55 -0.68 -17.10
C ASP A 94 -26.75 0.07 -16.48
N LYS A 95 -26.73 0.31 -15.16
CA LYS A 95 -27.79 1.05 -14.46
C LYS A 95 -27.66 2.56 -14.64
N ILE A 96 -26.41 3.04 -14.72
CA ILE A 96 -26.06 4.44 -14.95
C ILE A 96 -24.87 4.54 -15.91
N THR A 97 -24.73 5.69 -16.56
CA THR A 97 -23.55 6.00 -17.41
C THR A 97 -22.33 6.39 -16.56
N PRO A 98 -21.09 6.22 -17.08
CA PRO A 98 -19.88 6.73 -16.41
C PRO A 98 -19.95 8.23 -16.08
N GLU A 99 -20.57 9.04 -16.92
CA GLU A 99 -20.73 10.48 -16.72
C GLU A 99 -21.68 10.80 -15.56
N GLN A 100 -22.75 10.00 -15.39
CA GLN A 100 -23.66 10.11 -14.24
C GLN A 100 -22.96 9.68 -12.96
N ALA A 101 -22.26 8.53 -12.98
CA ALA A 101 -21.49 8.03 -11.85
C ALA A 101 -20.44 9.04 -11.39
N ALA A 102 -19.69 9.65 -12.31
CA ALA A 102 -18.67 10.64 -11.98
C ALA A 102 -19.27 11.89 -11.29
N LYS A 103 -20.43 12.36 -11.76
CA LYS A 103 -21.15 13.49 -11.12
C LYS A 103 -21.62 13.13 -9.72
N GLN A 104 -22.20 11.95 -9.53
CA GLN A 104 -22.67 11.49 -8.23
C GLN A 104 -21.51 11.26 -7.24
N PHE A 105 -20.45 10.60 -7.70
CA PHE A 105 -19.24 10.34 -6.91
C PHE A 105 -18.67 11.64 -6.36
N ARG A 106 -18.56 12.68 -7.20
CA ARG A 106 -18.06 13.99 -6.78
C ARG A 106 -18.87 14.55 -5.61
N VAL A 107 -20.21 14.59 -5.75
CA VAL A 107 -21.10 15.14 -4.73
C VAL A 107 -20.99 14.36 -3.42
N GLU A 108 -21.10 13.03 -3.48
CA GLU A 108 -21.06 12.20 -2.28
C GLU A 108 -19.68 12.20 -1.59
N ALA A 109 -18.59 12.19 -2.37
CA ALA A 109 -17.24 12.26 -1.83
C ALA A 109 -16.96 13.63 -1.20
N GLU A 110 -17.38 14.74 -1.82
CA GLU A 110 -17.28 16.08 -1.26
C GLU A 110 -18.08 16.21 0.04
N ASP A 111 -19.30 15.64 0.09
CA ASP A 111 -20.11 15.59 1.32
C ASP A 111 -19.41 14.80 2.44
N ILE A 112 -18.79 13.67 2.12
CA ILE A 112 -18.01 12.87 3.08
C ILE A 112 -16.80 13.67 3.58
N LEU A 113 -16.04 14.29 2.68
CA LEU A 113 -14.89 15.11 3.05
C LEU A 113 -15.30 16.27 3.97
N ASN A 114 -16.37 16.99 3.62
CA ASN A 114 -16.85 18.15 4.37
C ASN A 114 -17.31 17.81 5.80
N ARG A 115 -17.85 16.61 6.03
CA ARG A 115 -18.22 16.14 7.37
C ARG A 115 -17.03 15.85 8.28
N TYR A 116 -15.84 15.70 7.70
CA TYR A 116 -14.62 15.32 8.40
C TYR A 116 -13.49 16.35 8.27
N SER A 117 -13.75 17.49 7.60
CA SER A 117 -12.90 18.67 7.72
C SER A 117 -12.91 19.13 9.18
N PRO A 118 -11.73 19.26 9.83
CA PRO A 118 -11.64 19.77 11.19
C PRO A 118 -12.15 21.21 11.32
#